data_AF-A0AAD9IC50-F1
#
_entry.id   AF-A0AAD9IC50-F1
#
_cell.length_a   1.000
_cell.length_b   1.000
_cell.length_c   1.000
_cell.angle_alpha   90.00
_cell.angle_beta   90.00
_cell.angle_gamma   90.00
#
_symmetry.space_group_name_H-M   'P 1'
#
loop_
_entity.id
_entity.type
_entity.pdbx_description
1 polymer ?
#
loop_
_entity_poly.entity_id
_entity_poly.type
_entity_poly.pdbx_seq_one_letter_code
_entity_poly.pdbx_strand_id
1 'polypeptide(L)'
;MSYPDERSPDEWRAVLSKEQFRILREKGTEPPGSGKFDKHQPSEGVYTCAGCNAPLYKATHKFKSGCGWPAYFDSIPGAVTRHEDRSLGMARTEIVCSNCGGHLGHVFKGEGYPTPTDERHCVNSISLNFSAEDSVHLTVNTLDLHSVSKLLHITPSAKQNVLGIAYASLAMMALISAAVWAES
;
A
#
# COMPACT_ATOMS: atom_id res chain seq x y z
N MET A 1 -19.56 -9.40 -4.21
CA MET A 1 -18.68 -8.80 -3.18
C MET A 1 -18.71 -7.30 -3.38
N SER A 2 -18.93 -6.51 -2.33
CA SER A 2 -18.76 -5.04 -2.41
C SER A 2 -17.37 -4.66 -1.89
N TYR A 3 -16.83 -3.58 -2.43
CA TYR A 3 -15.56 -2.97 -2.02
C TYR A 3 -15.84 -1.60 -1.38
N PRO A 4 -15.01 -1.12 -0.44
CA PRO A 4 -15.23 0.19 0.20
C PRO A 4 -15.36 1.39 -0.74
N ASP A 5 -14.61 1.42 -1.84
CA ASP A 5 -14.67 2.46 -2.86
C ASP A 5 -15.64 2.05 -3.97
N GLU A 6 -16.85 2.63 -3.93
CA GLU A 6 -17.98 2.30 -4.79
C GLU A 6 -18.16 3.27 -5.98
N ARG A 7 -17.09 3.97 -6.40
CA ARG A 7 -17.15 4.84 -7.59
C ARG A 7 -17.70 4.09 -8.82
N SER A 8 -18.56 4.78 -9.56
CA SER A 8 -19.17 4.32 -10.80
C SER A 8 -18.16 4.19 -11.95
N PRO A 9 -18.48 3.43 -13.01
CA PRO A 9 -17.62 3.33 -14.19
C PRO A 9 -17.23 4.69 -14.79
N ASP A 10 -18.15 5.66 -14.81
CA ASP A 10 -17.88 6.98 -15.39
C ASP A 10 -16.94 7.82 -14.51
N GLU A 11 -17.09 7.75 -13.18
CA GLU A 11 -16.14 8.37 -12.25
C GLU A 11 -14.74 7.75 -12.39
N TRP A 12 -14.66 6.44 -12.61
CA TRP A 12 -13.38 5.79 -12.90
C TRP A 12 -12.77 6.25 -14.22
N ARG A 13 -13.58 6.39 -15.28
CA ARG A 13 -13.10 6.91 -16.58
C ARG A 13 -12.62 8.36 -16.49
N ALA A 14 -13.15 9.15 -15.56
CA ALA A 14 -12.75 10.54 -15.35
C ALA A 14 -11.39 10.67 -14.65
N VAL A 15 -11.03 9.73 -13.78
CA VAL A 15 -9.80 9.81 -12.95
C VAL A 15 -8.67 8.90 -13.41
N LEU A 16 -8.96 7.87 -14.20
CA LEU A 16 -7.98 6.93 -14.72
C LEU A 16 -7.60 7.29 -16.14
N SER A 17 -6.33 7.11 -16.49
CA SER A 17 -5.95 7.01 -17.89
C SER A 17 -6.62 5.81 -18.55
N LYS A 18 -6.75 5.83 -19.89
CA LYS A 18 -7.34 4.72 -20.65
C LYS A 18 -6.71 3.37 -20.31
N GLU A 19 -5.39 3.34 -20.14
CA GLU A 19 -4.64 2.11 -19.88
C GLU A 19 -4.79 1.64 -18.42
N GLN A 20 -4.83 2.57 -17.46
CA GLN A 20 -5.18 2.25 -16.08
C GLN A 20 -6.61 1.71 -15.98
N PHE A 21 -7.56 2.27 -16.72
CA PHE A 21 -8.93 1.77 -16.76
C PHE A 21 -8.98 0.35 -17.33
N ARG A 22 -8.32 0.11 -18.48
CA ARG A 22 -8.24 -1.22 -19.10
C ARG A 22 -7.68 -2.27 -18.14
N ILE A 23 -6.64 -1.94 -17.39
CA ILE A 23 -6.01 -2.87 -16.46
C ILE A 23 -6.86 -3.02 -15.18
N LEU A 24 -7.11 -1.93 -14.45
CA LEU A 24 -7.79 -1.97 -13.15
C LEU A 24 -9.25 -2.40 -13.24
N ARG A 25 -9.96 -2.08 -14.32
CA ARG A 25 -11.42 -2.28 -14.44
C ARG A 25 -11.81 -3.35 -15.44
N GLU A 26 -11.06 -3.49 -16.52
CA GLU A 26 -11.34 -4.49 -17.57
C GLU A 26 -10.41 -5.72 -17.48
N LYS A 27 -9.67 -5.85 -16.37
CA LYS A 27 -8.75 -6.98 -16.09
C LYS A 27 -7.70 -7.21 -17.18
N GLY A 28 -7.28 -6.13 -17.84
CA GLY A 28 -6.21 -6.17 -18.82
C GLY A 28 -4.85 -6.45 -18.20
N THR A 29 -3.90 -6.84 -19.04
CA THR A 29 -2.49 -7.01 -18.68
C THR A 29 -1.62 -6.14 -19.57
N GLU A 30 -0.65 -5.41 -19.00
CA GLU A 30 0.36 -4.66 -19.76
C GLU A 30 1.38 -5.62 -20.39
N PRO A 31 2.03 -5.27 -21.53
CA PRO A 31 3.08 -6.12 -22.11
C PRO A 31 4.25 -6.39 -21.14
N PRO A 32 4.91 -7.55 -21.22
CA PRO A 32 6.07 -7.83 -20.38
C PRO A 32 7.20 -6.84 -20.69
N GLY A 33 7.83 -6.32 -19.64
CA GLY A 33 8.98 -5.42 -19.69
C GLY A 33 8.65 -3.97 -20.04
N SER A 34 7.36 -3.62 -20.25
CA SER A 34 6.96 -2.23 -20.55
C SER A 34 6.72 -1.38 -19.29
N GLY A 35 6.49 -2.01 -18.14
CA GLY A 35 6.10 -1.34 -16.91
C GLY A 35 7.24 -0.56 -16.23
N LYS A 36 6.95 0.65 -15.75
CA LYS A 36 7.87 1.51 -14.99
C LYS A 36 8.50 0.81 -13.79
N PHE A 37 7.74 -0.05 -13.11
CA PHE A 37 8.13 -0.62 -11.82
C PHE A 37 8.78 -2.00 -11.90
N ASP A 38 8.90 -2.60 -13.09
CA ASP A 38 9.58 -3.90 -13.23
C ASP A 38 11.02 -3.83 -12.70
N LYS A 39 11.80 -2.89 -13.23
CA LYS A 39 13.20 -2.65 -12.86
C LYS A 39 13.39 -1.67 -11.69
N HIS A 40 12.31 -1.10 -11.17
CA HIS A 40 12.38 -0.20 -10.01
C HIS A 40 12.57 -1.02 -8.73
N GLN A 41 13.67 -0.80 -8.01
CA GLN A 41 14.04 -1.54 -6.80
C GLN A 41 14.54 -0.57 -5.71
N PRO A 42 13.65 0.26 -5.14
CA PRO A 42 14.01 1.13 -4.03
C PRO A 42 14.23 0.30 -2.75
N SER A 43 15.05 0.80 -1.83
CA SER A 43 15.26 0.16 -0.52
C SER A 43 14.08 0.34 0.44
N GLU A 44 13.33 1.43 0.27
CA GLU A 44 12.20 1.83 1.12
C GLU A 44 11.07 2.47 0.30
N GLY A 45 9.91 2.69 0.92
CA GLY A 45 8.74 3.27 0.29
C GLY A 45 7.60 2.29 0.05
N VAL A 46 6.50 2.82 -0.48
CA VAL A 46 5.21 2.11 -0.60
C VAL A 46 4.68 2.21 -2.02
N TYR A 47 4.25 1.06 -2.56
CA TYR A 47 3.45 1.01 -3.77
C TYR A 47 1.97 1.07 -3.42
N THR A 48 1.26 2.00 -4.02
CA THR A 48 -0.17 2.24 -3.80
C THR A 48 -0.98 1.88 -5.04
N CYS A 49 -2.27 1.62 -4.88
CA CYS A 49 -3.18 1.38 -5.99
C CYS A 49 -3.29 2.63 -6.86
N ALA A 50 -3.07 2.51 -8.17
CA ALA A 50 -3.18 3.64 -9.08
C ALA A 50 -4.59 4.26 -9.15
N GLY A 51 -5.64 3.51 -8.78
CA GLY A 51 -7.01 4.02 -8.80
C GLY A 51 -7.49 4.68 -7.52
N CYS A 52 -7.19 4.09 -6.35
CA CYS A 52 -7.69 4.59 -5.08
C CYS A 52 -6.61 5.04 -4.09
N ASN A 53 -5.34 4.96 -4.47
CA ASN A 53 -4.17 5.28 -3.64
C ASN A 53 -4.03 4.45 -2.35
N ALA A 54 -4.84 3.40 -2.17
CA ALA A 54 -4.68 2.50 -1.04
C ALA A 54 -3.29 1.82 -1.07
N PRO A 55 -2.59 1.69 0.07
CA PRO A 55 -1.29 1.05 0.13
C PRO A 55 -1.41 -0.45 -0.14
N LEU A 56 -0.57 -0.99 -1.04
CA LEU A 56 -0.63 -2.38 -1.50
C LEU A 56 0.62 -3.17 -1.11
N TYR A 57 1.80 -2.62 -1.37
CA TYR A 57 3.08 -3.32 -1.21
C TYR A 57 4.12 -2.40 -0.61
N LYS A 58 5.01 -2.94 0.22
CA LYS A 58 6.24 -2.23 0.64
C LYS A 58 7.36 -2.49 -0.37
N ALA A 59 8.29 -1.57 -0.50
CA ALA A 59 9.51 -1.75 -1.27
C ALA A 59 10.28 -3.01 -0.87
N THR A 60 10.35 -3.28 0.44
CA THR A 60 11.00 -4.47 1.02
C THR A 60 10.32 -5.79 0.63
N HIS A 61 9.08 -5.77 0.15
CA HIS A 61 8.40 -6.96 -0.35
C HIS A 61 8.73 -7.27 -1.81
N LYS A 62 9.36 -6.33 -2.52
CA LYS A 62 9.67 -6.49 -3.94
C LYS A 62 10.90 -7.36 -4.12
N PHE A 63 10.89 -8.19 -5.17
CA PHE A 63 12.05 -9.00 -5.54
C PHE A 63 12.19 -9.12 -7.06
N LYS A 64 13.33 -9.65 -7.52
CA LYS A 64 13.60 -9.87 -8.94
C LYS A 64 13.17 -11.29 -9.35
N SER A 65 11.97 -11.41 -9.92
CA SER A 65 11.43 -12.68 -10.42
C SER A 65 11.91 -13.04 -11.83
N GLY A 66 12.18 -12.04 -12.67
CA GLY A 66 12.43 -12.21 -14.10
C GLY A 66 11.17 -12.41 -14.95
N CYS A 67 9.96 -12.24 -14.39
CA CYS A 67 8.71 -12.49 -15.13
C CYS A 67 8.33 -11.39 -16.13
N GLY A 68 9.01 -10.23 -16.12
CA GLY A 68 8.70 -9.08 -16.99
C GLY A 68 7.71 -8.09 -16.39
N TRP A 69 7.30 -8.29 -15.13
CA TRP A 69 6.44 -7.37 -14.38
C TRP A 69 6.98 -7.23 -12.95
N PRO A 70 6.65 -6.14 -12.23
CA PRO A 70 7.02 -6.04 -10.82
C PRO A 70 6.45 -7.22 -10.02
N ALA A 71 7.32 -7.85 -9.24
CA ALA A 71 7.00 -9.01 -8.41
C ALA A 71 7.20 -8.70 -6.93
N TYR A 72 6.23 -9.12 -6.13
CA TYR A 72 6.26 -9.00 -4.67
C TYR A 72 6.00 -10.34 -4.03
N PHE A 73 6.64 -10.63 -2.89
CA PHE A 73 6.43 -11.89 -2.17
C PHE A 73 5.32 -11.81 -1.12
N ASP A 74 4.96 -10.60 -0.69
CA ASP A 74 3.87 -10.37 0.24
C ASP A 74 3.24 -9.00 0.02
N SER A 75 1.98 -8.83 0.44
CA SER A 75 1.26 -7.56 0.42
C SER A 75 1.20 -6.94 1.82
N ILE A 76 0.83 -5.67 1.91
CA ILE A 76 0.43 -5.10 3.20
C ILE A 76 -0.81 -5.88 3.70
N PRO A 77 -0.88 -6.28 4.99
CA PRO A 77 -1.98 -7.07 5.50
C PRO A 77 -3.35 -6.45 5.17
N GLY A 78 -4.22 -7.24 4.54
CA GLY A 78 -5.57 -6.83 4.13
C GLY A 78 -5.65 -5.99 2.84
N ALA A 79 -4.53 -5.58 2.24
CA ALA A 79 -4.53 -4.71 1.08
C ALA A 79 -4.96 -5.38 -0.23
N VAL A 80 -4.82 -6.70 -0.33
CA VAL A 80 -5.10 -7.49 -1.53
C VAL A 80 -6.14 -8.58 -1.24
N THR A 81 -7.14 -8.67 -2.10
CA THR A 81 -8.13 -9.75 -2.12
C THR A 81 -7.81 -10.72 -3.24
N ARG A 82 -8.00 -12.03 -3.00
CA ARG A 82 -7.70 -13.11 -3.94
C ARG A 82 -9.00 -13.69 -4.50
N HIS A 83 -9.05 -13.89 -5.81
CA HIS A 83 -10.17 -14.53 -6.51
C HIS A 83 -9.67 -15.68 -7.36
N GLU A 84 -10.46 -16.74 -7.45
CA GLU A 84 -10.16 -17.82 -8.39
C GLU A 84 -10.40 -17.35 -9.83
N ASP A 85 -9.41 -17.56 -10.70
CA ASP A 85 -9.48 -17.24 -12.12
C ASP A 85 -9.26 -18.51 -12.93
N ARG A 86 -10.32 -18.97 -13.61
CA ARG A 86 -10.32 -20.15 -14.50
C ARG A 86 -10.26 -19.78 -15.98
N SER A 87 -9.99 -18.51 -16.30
CA SER A 87 -9.78 -18.09 -17.67
C SER A 87 -8.59 -18.81 -18.31
N LEU A 88 -8.59 -18.89 -19.64
CA LEU A 88 -7.53 -19.54 -20.43
C LEU A 88 -7.31 -21.04 -20.13
N GLY A 89 -8.29 -21.70 -19.50
CA GLY A 89 -8.24 -23.14 -19.22
C GLY A 89 -7.25 -23.53 -18.11
N MET A 90 -6.75 -22.56 -17.34
CA MET A 90 -5.83 -22.79 -16.23
C MET A 90 -6.44 -22.25 -14.93
N ALA A 91 -6.18 -22.92 -13.81
CA ALA A 91 -6.52 -22.40 -12.49
C ALA A 91 -5.43 -21.42 -12.02
N ARG A 92 -5.77 -20.15 -11.96
CA ARG A 92 -4.92 -19.06 -11.45
C ARG A 92 -5.61 -18.38 -10.28
N THR A 93 -4.85 -17.63 -9.50
CA THR A 93 -5.40 -16.77 -8.44
C THR A 93 -5.21 -15.31 -8.83
N GLU A 94 -6.30 -14.64 -9.20
CA GLU A 94 -6.32 -13.19 -9.42
C GLU A 94 -6.11 -12.47 -8.10
N ILE A 95 -5.35 -11.37 -8.14
CA ILE A 95 -5.20 -10.42 -7.03
C ILE A 95 -5.79 -9.07 -7.42
N VAL A 96 -6.63 -8.54 -6.54
CA VAL A 96 -7.28 -7.23 -6.69
C VAL A 96 -7.05 -6.36 -5.45
N CYS A 97 -7.12 -5.05 -5.60
CA CYS A 97 -7.08 -4.13 -4.47
C CYS A 97 -8.32 -4.33 -3.59
N SER A 98 -8.14 -4.58 -2.29
CA SER A 98 -9.25 -4.79 -1.35
C SER A 98 -10.11 -3.54 -1.14
N ASN A 99 -9.59 -2.34 -1.44
CA ASN A 99 -10.32 -1.09 -1.24
C ASN A 99 -11.27 -0.76 -2.41
N CYS A 100 -10.84 -0.98 -3.66
CA CYS A 100 -11.63 -0.56 -4.84
C CYS A 100 -11.90 -1.68 -5.84
N GLY A 101 -11.46 -2.91 -5.57
CA GLY A 101 -11.62 -4.05 -6.48
C GLY A 101 -10.81 -3.98 -7.77
N GLY A 102 -9.89 -3.03 -7.89
CA GLY A 102 -9.09 -2.87 -9.10
C GLY A 102 -8.17 -4.07 -9.33
N HIS A 103 -8.18 -4.61 -10.55
CA HIS A 103 -7.29 -5.72 -10.94
C HIS A 103 -5.83 -5.30 -10.89
N LEU A 104 -5.02 -6.10 -10.19
CA LEU A 104 -3.58 -5.87 -10.04
C LEU A 104 -2.79 -6.86 -10.89
N GLY A 105 -3.20 -8.13 -10.91
CA GLY A 105 -2.52 -9.20 -11.62
C GLY A 105 -2.87 -10.57 -11.03
N HIS A 106 -1.87 -11.44 -10.90
CA HIS A 106 -2.04 -12.80 -10.38
C HIS A 106 -0.96 -13.17 -9.37
N VAL A 107 -1.30 -14.08 -8.46
CA VAL A 107 -0.35 -14.67 -7.53
C VAL A 107 -0.12 -16.15 -7.86
N PHE A 108 1.15 -16.53 -7.81
CA PHE A 108 1.65 -17.90 -7.98
C PHE A 108 2.37 -18.33 -6.71
N LYS A 109 2.36 -19.62 -6.40
CA LYS A 109 3.01 -20.19 -5.20
C LYS A 109 3.81 -21.44 -5.56
N GLY A 110 4.82 -21.77 -4.78
CA GLY A 110 5.56 -23.04 -4.93
C GLY A 110 6.53 -23.03 -6.11
N GLU A 111 7.05 -21.85 -6.47
CA GLU A 111 7.99 -21.68 -7.59
C GLU A 111 9.46 -21.82 -7.14
N GLY A 112 9.71 -21.89 -5.83
CA GLY A 112 11.04 -22.04 -5.25
C GLY A 112 11.84 -20.74 -5.19
N TYR A 113 11.18 -19.59 -5.11
CA TYR A 113 11.87 -18.32 -4.91
C TYR A 113 12.43 -18.25 -3.48
N PRO A 114 13.62 -17.63 -3.29
CA PRO A 114 14.22 -17.47 -1.97
C PRO A 114 13.56 -16.31 -1.20
N THR A 115 12.24 -16.39 -1.03
CA THR A 115 11.42 -15.41 -0.31
C THR A 115 10.69 -16.09 0.85
N PRO A 116 10.32 -15.38 1.93
CA PRO A 116 9.73 -16.00 3.12
C PRO A 116 8.43 -16.79 2.86
N THR A 117 7.68 -16.41 1.82
CA THR A 117 6.36 -16.96 1.53
C THR A 117 6.37 -17.93 0.34
N ASP A 118 7.43 -17.95 -0.46
CA ASP A 118 7.48 -18.58 -1.80
C ASP A 118 6.24 -18.24 -2.66
N GLU A 119 5.76 -17.00 -2.52
CA GLU A 119 4.72 -16.43 -3.37
C GLU A 119 5.32 -15.42 -4.34
N ARG A 120 4.73 -15.36 -5.54
CA ARG A 120 5.02 -14.36 -6.55
C ARG A 120 3.75 -13.64 -6.95
N HIS A 121 3.53 -12.47 -6.37
CA HIS A 121 2.52 -11.53 -6.82
C HIS A 121 3.04 -10.83 -8.07
N CYS A 122 2.61 -11.29 -9.24
CA CYS A 122 2.94 -10.72 -10.54
C CYS A 122 1.95 -9.60 -10.85
N VAL A 123 2.39 -8.34 -10.73
CA VAL A 123 1.51 -7.16 -10.72
C VAL A 123 1.76 -6.29 -11.94
N ASN A 124 0.71 -5.73 -12.54
CA ASN A 124 0.85 -4.72 -13.59
C ASN A 124 1.44 -3.43 -12.99
N SER A 125 2.52 -2.90 -13.56
CA SER A 125 3.10 -1.62 -13.13
C SER A 125 2.10 -0.49 -13.27
N ILE A 126 1.26 -0.48 -14.30
CA ILE A 126 0.24 0.57 -14.52
C ILE A 126 -0.86 0.54 -13.45
N SER A 127 -1.04 -0.57 -12.75
CA SER A 127 -1.98 -0.66 -11.62
C SER A 127 -1.45 -0.04 -10.32
N LEU A 128 -0.19 0.42 -10.33
CA LEU A 128 0.52 0.93 -9.15
C LEU A 128 0.92 2.39 -9.31
N ASN A 129 1.05 3.07 -8.17
CA ASN A 129 1.83 4.28 -7.96
C ASN A 129 2.94 3.95 -6.94
N PHE A 130 3.93 4.84 -6.77
CA PHE A 130 5.00 4.68 -5.78
C PHE A 130 5.23 5.98 -5.01
N SER A 131 5.37 5.86 -3.69
CA SER A 131 5.77 6.92 -2.78
C SER A 131 7.05 6.52 -2.06
N ALA A 132 8.09 7.36 -2.13
CA ALA A 132 9.33 7.17 -1.38
C ALA A 132 9.13 7.45 0.13
N GLU A 133 8.14 8.27 0.47
CA GLU A 133 7.77 8.50 1.86
C GLU A 133 6.99 7.27 2.36
N ASP A 134 7.49 6.66 3.44
CA ASP A 134 6.73 5.69 4.23
C ASP A 134 5.49 6.40 4.77
N SER A 135 4.37 6.23 4.07
CA SER A 135 3.07 6.85 4.39
C SER A 135 2.47 6.36 5.71
N VAL A 136 3.22 5.59 6.50
CA VAL A 136 2.91 5.27 7.91
C VAL A 136 2.94 6.52 8.79
N HIS A 137 3.52 7.65 8.34
CA HIS A 137 3.50 8.88 9.13
C HIS A 137 2.20 9.72 9.01
N LEU A 138 1.27 9.39 8.09
CA LEU A 138 0.08 10.20 7.84
C LEU A 138 -1.10 9.96 8.79
N THR A 139 -1.05 8.95 9.67
CA THR A 139 -2.09 8.71 10.68
C THR A 139 -1.78 9.25 12.07
N VAL A 140 -0.60 9.85 12.30
CA VAL A 140 -0.23 10.45 13.59
C VAL A 140 0.06 11.96 13.55
N ASN A 141 0.09 12.60 12.38
CA ASN A 141 0.42 14.04 12.28
C ASN A 141 -0.65 14.95 11.66
N THR A 142 -1.91 14.52 11.60
CA THR A 142 -3.04 15.38 11.15
C THR A 142 -4.18 15.49 12.16
N LEU A 143 -3.96 15.14 13.42
CA LEU A 143 -4.66 15.83 14.51
C LEU A 143 -3.93 17.15 14.75
N ASP A 144 -4.24 18.12 13.88
CA ASP A 144 -4.00 19.53 14.14
C ASP A 144 -4.50 19.86 15.57
N LEU A 145 -3.57 20.00 16.52
CA LEU A 145 -3.87 20.32 17.91
C LEU A 145 -4.70 21.62 18.05
N HIS A 146 -4.71 22.49 17.03
CA HIS A 146 -5.59 23.66 17.02
C HIS A 146 -7.07 23.32 16.79
N SER A 147 -7.37 22.32 15.96
CA SER A 147 -8.75 21.93 15.66
C SER A 147 -9.39 21.15 16.82
N VAL A 148 -8.61 20.36 17.57
CA VAL A 148 -9.13 19.60 18.74
C VAL A 148 -9.50 20.54 19.91
N SER A 149 -8.78 21.66 20.07
CA SER A 149 -9.06 22.66 21.11
C SER A 149 -10.43 23.34 20.96
N LYS A 150 -10.98 23.40 19.73
CA LYS A 150 -12.29 24.00 19.45
C LYS A 150 -13.48 23.09 19.75
N LEU A 151 -13.30 21.77 19.77
CA LEU A 151 -14.41 20.82 19.96
C LEU A 151 -14.61 20.34 21.39
N LEU A 152 -13.62 20.49 22.26
CA LEU A 152 -13.68 19.99 23.64
C LEU A 152 -13.81 21.17 24.61
N HIS A 153 -15.02 21.38 25.12
CA HIS A 153 -15.33 22.34 26.20
C HIS A 153 -14.77 21.83 27.53
N ILE A 154 -13.44 21.76 27.66
CA ILE A 154 -12.77 21.35 28.90
C ILE A 154 -12.20 22.57 29.61
N THR A 155 -12.39 22.61 30.93
CA THR A 155 -11.90 23.65 31.83
C THR A 155 -10.37 23.82 31.75
N PRO A 156 -9.82 25.03 31.97
CA PRO A 156 -8.39 25.34 31.82
C PRO A 156 -7.44 24.40 32.59
N SER A 157 -7.85 23.89 33.75
CA SER A 157 -7.05 22.98 34.58
C SER A 157 -6.77 21.62 33.92
N ALA A 158 -7.70 21.11 33.09
CA ALA A 158 -7.52 19.84 32.38
C ALA A 158 -6.54 19.95 31.20
N LYS A 159 -6.36 21.16 30.64
CA LYS A 159 -5.43 21.39 29.52
C LYS A 159 -3.97 21.18 29.94
N GLN A 160 -3.61 21.55 31.18
CA GLN A 160 -2.24 21.39 31.68
C GLN A 160 -1.86 19.92 31.93
N ASN A 161 -2.79 19.08 32.36
CA ASN A 161 -2.54 17.65 32.55
C ASN A 161 -2.35 16.89 31.23
N VAL A 162 -3.13 17.22 30.20
CA VAL A 162 -3.02 16.56 28.89
C VAL A 162 -1.71 16.95 28.19
N LEU A 163 -1.30 18.23 28.28
CA LEU A 163 0.03 18.63 27.81
C LEU A 163 1.14 17.92 28.59
N GLY A 164 1.04 17.81 29.92
CA GLY A 164 2.05 17.14 30.74
C GLY A 164 2.28 15.67 30.36
N ILE A 165 1.21 14.93 30.06
CA ILE A 165 1.29 13.51 29.65
C ILE A 165 1.93 13.36 28.24
N ALA A 166 1.61 14.28 27.33
CA ALA A 166 2.18 14.28 25.98
C ALA A 166 3.69 14.59 25.99
N TYR A 167 4.13 15.58 26.77
CA TYR A 167 5.54 15.92 26.91
C TYR A 167 6.35 14.82 27.61
N ALA A 168 5.78 14.13 28.59
CA ALA A 168 6.43 12.98 29.24
C ALA A 168 6.66 11.81 28.26
N SER A 169 5.71 11.57 27.35
CA SER A 169 5.81 10.49 26.35
C SER A 169 6.87 10.80 25.28
N LEU A 170 6.95 12.06 24.83
CA LEU A 170 7.98 12.54 23.89
C LEU A 170 9.38 12.54 24.52
N ALA A 171 9.51 12.95 25.78
CA ALA A 171 10.79 12.92 26.50
C ALA A 171 11.29 11.48 26.73
N MET A 172 10.38 10.54 26.99
CA MET A 172 10.72 9.13 27.18
C MET A 172 11.18 8.49 25.86
N MET A 173 10.58 8.85 24.72
CA MET A 173 11.05 8.40 23.41
C MET A 173 12.41 9.01 23.03
N ALA A 174 12.65 10.28 23.35
CA ALA A 174 13.96 10.92 23.11
C ALA A 174 15.09 10.30 23.94
N LEU A 175 14.81 9.89 25.18
CA LEU A 175 15.79 9.19 26.04
C LEU A 175 16.11 7.78 25.55
N ILE A 176 15.11 7.05 25.01
CA ILE A 176 15.34 5.73 24.42
C ILE A 176 16.19 5.84 23.14
N SER A 177 15.94 6.85 22.29
CA SER A 177 16.79 7.12 21.14
C SER A 177 18.22 7.54 21.52
N ALA A 178 18.40 8.33 22.59
CA ALA A 178 19.73 8.71 23.05
C ALA A 178 20.53 7.53 23.64
N ALA A 179 19.85 6.59 24.32
CA ALA A 179 20.48 5.40 24.87
C ALA A 179 20.96 4.43 23.77
N VAL A 180 20.19 4.28 22.69
CA VAL A 180 20.56 3.42 21.55
C VAL A 180 21.77 3.95 20.77
N TRP A 181 22.00 5.26 20.77
CA TRP A 181 23.16 5.88 20.11
C TRP A 181 24.44 5.90 20.96
N ALA A 182 24.36 5.59 22.26
CA ALA A 182 25.52 5.58 23.16
C ALA A 182 26.22 4.20 23.24
N GLU A 183 25.62 3.16 22.64
CA GLU A 183 26.15 1.78 22.63
C GLU A 183 26.65 1.32 21.24
N SER A 184 26.80 2.25 20.29
CA SER A 184 27.37 2.05 18.95
C SER A 184 28.55 2.98 18.71
#